data_AF-A0A2A6E4M3-F1
#
_entry.id   AF-A0A2A6E4M3-F1
#
_cell.length_a   1.000
_cell.length_b   1.000
_cell.length_c   1.000
_cell.angle_alpha   90.00
_cell.angle_beta   90.00
_cell.angle_gamma   90.00
#
_symmetry.space_group_name_H-M   'P 1'
#
loop_
_entity.id
_entity.type
_entity.pdbx_description
1 polymer ?
#
loop_
_entity_poly.entity_id
_entity_poly.type
_entity_poly.pdbx_seq_one_letter_code
_entity_poly.pdbx_strand_id
1 'polypeptide(L)' 'MAENAVFLILTAMIRNFYKLLMQDEDIKAFGLKHTSRIKTFVFKFITVPAKRIKTARQNMLNIYTSQHAYASIFKFDFG' A
#
# COMPACT_ATOMS: atom_id res chain seq x y z
N MET A 1 18.97 25.92 -13.99
CA MET A 1 17.69 25.44 -14.58
C MET A 1 17.53 23.91 -14.51
N ALA A 2 18.28 23.20 -13.64
CA ALA A 2 18.19 21.74 -13.48
C ALA A 2 17.85 21.30 -12.03
N GLU A 3 17.73 22.25 -11.09
CA GLU A 3 17.55 21.98 -9.66
C GLU A 3 16.32 21.14 -9.35
N ASN A 4 15.25 21.28 -10.14
CA ASN A 4 13.99 20.57 -9.93
C ASN A 4 13.79 19.38 -10.88
N ALA A 5 14.76 19.05 -11.74
CA ALA A 5 14.61 17.98 -12.73
C ALA A 5 14.42 16.62 -12.07
N VAL A 6 15.18 16.34 -11.01
CA VAL A 6 15.06 15.10 -10.22
C VAL A 6 13.68 14.96 -9.61
N PHE A 7 13.12 16.05 -9.05
CA PHE A 7 11.77 16.06 -8.48
C PHE A 7 10.70 15.75 -9.54
N LEU A 8 10.84 16.32 -10.74
CA LEU A 8 9.91 16.07 -11.84
C LEU A 8 9.99 14.62 -12.33
N ILE A 9 11.19 14.06 -12.47
CA ILE A 9 11.39 12.66 -12.85
C ILE A 9 10.79 11.72 -11.80
N LEU A 10 11.06 11.97 -10.51
CA LEU A 10 10.49 11.18 -9.41
C LEU A 10 8.96 11.25 -9.40
N THR A 11 8.40 12.44 -9.60
CA THR A 11 6.95 12.64 -9.66
C THR A 11 6.33 11.91 -10.86
N ALA A 12 6.98 11.92 -12.02
CA ALA A 12 6.53 11.18 -13.20
C ALA A 12 6.56 9.67 -12.99
N MET A 13 7.63 9.14 -12.38
CA MET A 13 7.75 7.72 -12.03
C MET A 13 6.64 7.29 -11.06
N ILE A 14 6.43 8.04 -9.97
CA ILE A 14 5.38 7.76 -8.99
C ILE A 14 3.98 7.81 -9.65
N ARG A 15 3.73 8.78 -10.54
CA ARG A 15 2.46 8.89 -11.27
C ARG A 15 2.21 7.69 -12.19
N ASN A 16 3.23 7.23 -12.90
CA ASN A 16 3.11 6.07 -13.79
C ASN A 16 2.85 4.79 -12.99
N PHE A 17 3.57 4.61 -11.89
CA PHE A 17 3.36 3.48 -10.98
C PHE A 17 1.95 3.49 -10.36
N TYR A 18 1.48 4.66 -9.90
CA TYR A 18 0.11 4.82 -9.41
C TYR A 18 -0.94 4.42 -10.44
N LYS A 19 -0.76 4.83 -11.70
CA LYS A 19 -1.69 4.47 -12.78
C LYS A 19 -1.68 2.97 -13.07
N LEU A 20 -0.50 2.36 -13.12
CA LEU A 20 -0.35 0.92 -13.34
C LEU A 20 -1.08 0.13 -12.25
N LEU A 21 -0.84 0.46 -10.98
CA LEU A 21 -1.53 -0.17 -9.87
C LEU A 21 -3.04 0.06 -9.96
N MET A 22 -3.48 1.31 -10.18
CA MET A 22 -4.92 1.58 -10.30
C MET A 22 -5.60 0.89 -11.46
N GLN A 23 -4.90 0.34 -12.47
CA GLN A 23 -5.53 -0.44 -13.54
C GLN A 23 -5.86 -1.87 -13.13
N ASP A 24 -5.21 -2.38 -12.09
CA ASP A 24 -5.42 -3.73 -11.59
C ASP A 24 -6.81 -3.89 -10.96
N GLU A 25 -7.48 -5.00 -11.26
CA GLU A 25 -8.82 -5.30 -10.76
C GLU A 25 -8.80 -5.67 -9.27
N ASP A 26 -7.71 -6.25 -8.79
CA ASP A 26 -7.55 -6.67 -7.39
C ASP A 26 -7.50 -5.48 -6.43
N ILE A 27 -7.20 -4.27 -6.94
CA ILE A 27 -7.20 -3.05 -6.12
C ILE A 27 -8.61 -2.72 -5.58
N LYS A 28 -9.67 -3.18 -6.25
CA LYS A 28 -11.04 -3.03 -5.75
C LYS A 28 -11.24 -3.75 -4.42
N ALA A 29 -10.52 -4.84 -4.18
CA ALA A 29 -10.58 -5.60 -2.93
C ALA A 29 -10.09 -4.78 -1.73
N PHE A 30 -9.35 -3.69 -1.94
CA PHE A 30 -8.90 -2.77 -0.88
C PHE A 30 -9.83 -1.57 -0.68
N GLY A 31 -11.02 -1.57 -1.30
CA GLY A 31 -11.99 -0.48 -1.19
C GLY A 31 -11.54 0.79 -1.94
N LEU A 32 -10.73 0.61 -2.99
CA LEU A 32 -10.28 1.63 -3.90
C LEU A 32 -10.99 1.48 -5.26
N LYS A 33 -11.38 2.61 -5.83
CA LYS A 33 -11.92 2.69 -7.20
C LYS A 33 -10.84 3.19 -8.14
N HIS A 34 -10.89 2.81 -9.43
CA HIS A 34 -9.97 3.32 -10.46
C HIS A 34 -9.91 4.87 -10.52
N THR A 35 -11.00 5.55 -10.17
CA THR A 35 -11.12 7.02 -10.14
C THR A 35 -10.73 7.65 -8.80
N SER A 36 -10.23 6.86 -7.83
CA SER A 36 -9.85 7.37 -6.52
C SER A 36 -8.71 8.37 -6.63
N ARG A 37 -8.59 9.26 -5.64
CA ARG A 37 -7.46 10.21 -5.57
C ARG A 37 -6.23 9.52 -4.99
N ILE A 38 -5.04 9.97 -5.40
CA ILE A 38 -3.76 9.43 -4.90
C ILE A 38 -3.65 9.48 -3.37
N LYS A 39 -4.18 10.52 -2.72
CA LYS A 39 -4.19 10.60 -1.24
C LYS A 39 -4.98 9.45 -0.60
N THR A 40 -6.13 9.08 -1.19
CA THR A 40 -6.94 7.95 -0.72
C THR A 40 -6.21 6.63 -0.95
N PHE A 41 -5.52 6.48 -2.08
CA PHE A 41 -4.67 5.33 -2.34
C PHE A 41 -3.55 5.21 -1.32
N VAL A 42 -2.81 6.29 -1.05
CA VAL A 42 -1.75 6.28 -0.03
C VAL A 42 -2.33 5.88 1.33
N PHE A 43 -3.47 6.44 1.73
CA PHE A 43 -4.06 6.17 3.04
C PHE A 43 -4.56 4.73 3.20
N LYS A 44 -5.29 4.22 2.19
CA LYS A 44 -5.91 2.90 2.26
C LYS A 44 -4.97 1.76 1.88
N PHE A 45 -4.09 2.00 0.90
CA PHE A 45 -3.23 0.96 0.32
C PHE A 45 -1.85 0.88 0.99
N ILE A 46 -1.21 2.03 1.19
CA ILE A 46 0.19 2.11 1.63
C ILE A 46 0.30 2.25 3.14
N THR A 47 -0.42 3.19 3.74
CA THR A 47 -0.29 3.50 5.17
C THR A 47 -1.17 2.61 6.05
N VAL A 48 -1.31 1.33 5.68
CA VAL A 48 -2.12 0.37 6.45
C VAL A 48 -1.66 0.42 7.91
N PRO A 49 -2.60 0.57 8.87
CA PRO A 49 -2.26 0.59 10.27
C PRO A 49 -1.72 -0.78 10.67
N ALA A 50 -0.40 -0.89 10.78
CA ALA A 50 0.30 -2.10 11.17
C ALA A 50 1.34 -1.77 12.24
N LYS A 51 1.57 -2.71 13.15
CA LYS A 51 2.53 -2.58 14.23
C LYS A 51 3.37 -3.83 14.30
N ARG A 52 4.70 -3.66 14.36
CA ARG A 52 5.59 -4.77 14.69
C ARG A 52 5.56 -5.00 16.20
N ILE A 53 5.18 -6.20 16.61
CA ILE A 53 5.02 -6.59 18.01
C ILE A 53 5.93 -7.79 18.25
N LYS A 54 6.64 -7.77 19.38
CA LYS A 54 7.42 -8.92 19.82
C LYS A 54 6.51 -9.88 20.57
N THR A 55 6.19 -11.01 19.96
CA THR A 55 5.39 -12.08 20.58
C THR A 55 6.34 -13.24 20.89
N ALA A 56 6.46 -13.59 22.17
CA ALA A 56 7.46 -14.53 22.68
C ALA A 56 8.90 -14.16 22.24
N ARG A 57 9.41 -14.80 21.18
CA ARG A 57 10.76 -14.59 20.63
C ARG A 57 10.79 -14.07 19.19
N GLN A 58 9.63 -13.84 18.57
CA GLN A 58 9.53 -13.42 17.17
C GLN A 58 8.97 -11.99 17.06
N ASN A 59 9.52 -11.20 16.13
CA ASN A 59 9.02 -9.87 15.79
C ASN A 59 7.98 -10.00 14.68
N MET A 60 6.71 -10.14 15.06
CA MET A 60 5.58 -10.33 14.15
C MET A 60 4.98 -8.99 13.74
N LEU A 61 4.57 -8.84 12.48
CA LEU A 61 3.81 -7.68 12.02
C LEU A 61 2.32 -7.94 12.23
N ASN A 62 1.71 -7.24 13.17
CA ASN A 62 0.27 -7.31 13.37
C ASN A 62 -0.42 -6.19 12.59
N ILE A 63 -1.47 -6.54 11.85
CA ILE A 63 -2.20 -5.62 10.99
C ILE A 63 -3.54 -5.31 11.63
N TYR A 64 -3.79 -4.04 11.89
CA TYR A 64 -4.99 -3.55 12.59
C TYR A 64 -6.00 -2.94 11.61
N THR A 65 -6.29 -3.64 10.52
CA THR A 65 -7.36 -3.26 9.61
C THR A 65 -8.43 -4.34 9.57
N SER A 66 -9.69 -3.93 9.51
CA SER A 66 -10.83 -4.82 9.25
C SER A 66 -10.92 -5.25 7.78
N GLN A 67 -10.04 -4.74 6.91
CA GLN A 67 -10.03 -5.07 5.50
C GLN A 67 -9.46 -6.48 5.27
N HIS A 68 -10.34 -7.43 4.93
CA HIS A 68 -9.99 -8.84 4.73
C HIS A 68 -8.97 -9.09 3.60
N ALA A 69 -8.88 -8.20 2.61
CA ALA A 69 -7.90 -8.32 1.52
C ALA A 69 -6.45 -8.32 2.00
N TYR A 70 -6.14 -7.68 3.14
CA TYR A 70 -4.81 -7.75 3.74
C TYR A 70 -4.59 -9.02 4.53
N ALA A 71 -5.66 -9.60 5.10
CA ALA A 71 -5.56 -10.80 5.90
C ALA A 71 -5.10 -12.00 5.08
N SER A 72 -5.39 -12.07 3.77
CA SER A 72 -4.92 -13.15 2.88
C SER A 72 -3.45 -13.02 2.49
N ILE A 73 -2.96 -11.81 2.25
CA ILE A 73 -1.58 -11.54 1.78
C ILE A 73 -0.57 -11.75 2.91
N PHE A 74 -0.94 -11.36 4.12
CA PHE A 74 -0.07 -11.42 5.28
C PHE A 74 -0.39 -12.60 6.21
N LYS A 75 -1.10 -13.64 5.70
CA LYS A 75 -1.18 -14.92 6.42
C LYS A 75 0.24 -15.46 6.56
N PHE A 76 0.81 -15.29 7.74
CA PHE A 76 1.89 -16.15 8.18
C PHE A 76 1.23 -17.50 8.45
N ASP A 77 1.51 -18.49 7.59
CA ASP A 77 1.28 -19.88 7.91
C ASP A 77 1.98 -20.16 9.24
N PHE A 78 1.18 -20.35 10.29
CA PHE A 78 1.63 -21.06 11.46
C PHE A 78 1.42 -22.54 11.18
N GLY A 79 2.46 -23.16 10.62
CA GLY A 79 2.74 -24.58 10.77
C GLY A 79 3.89 -24.74 11.75
#